data_AF-A0AAE9YU24-F1
#
_entry.id   AF-A0AAE9YU24-F1
#
_cell.length_a   1.000
_cell.length_b   1.000
_cell.length_c   1.000
_cell.angle_alpha   90.00
_cell.angle_beta   90.00
_cell.angle_gamma   90.00
#
_symmetry.space_group_name_H-M   'P 1'
#
loop_
_entity.id
_entity.type
_entity.pdbx_description
1 polymer ?
#
loop_
_entity_poly.entity_id
_entity_poly.type
_entity_poly.pdbx_seq_one_letter_code
_entity_poly.pdbx_strand_id
1 'polypeptide(L)'
;METFEQVLQQAYNDGESDRFISRLRERFDFCQGISQQQRAQHLHYMLEAADAHYLPAQEIVGMVPTEAYMRHLGYQDLPRDEYIKKSRAFHRQKINHLKDAARRGSLKSLGHLAYLYKNQKIPDEKMSLALALAHLDAGLYFTDDNKIYEHFSRQKERLITQASASELAFAEEATQELIQAINQHGSIYPVMDEKHGRKGYY
;
A
#
# COMPACT_ATOMS: atom_id res chain seq x y z
N MET A 1 1.60 -25.08 9.95
CA MET A 1 2.29 -24.24 8.94
C MET A 1 3.02 -25.17 8.02
N GLU A 2 2.88 -24.99 6.71
CA GLU A 2 3.68 -25.73 5.73
C GLU A 2 5.14 -25.28 5.81
N THR A 3 6.09 -26.22 5.72
CA THR A 3 7.51 -25.91 5.64
C THR A 3 7.85 -25.38 4.25
N PHE A 4 8.97 -24.67 4.12
CA PHE A 4 9.46 -24.25 2.80
C PHE A 4 9.61 -25.42 1.84
N GLU A 5 10.07 -26.57 2.32
CA GLU A 5 10.17 -27.80 1.53
C GLU A 5 8.81 -28.27 1.01
N GLN A 6 7.75 -28.19 1.83
CA GLN A 6 6.39 -28.55 1.41
C GLN A 6 5.85 -27.59 0.34
N VAL A 7 6.04 -26.27 0.53
CA VAL A 7 5.61 -25.26 -0.46
C VAL A 7 6.40 -25.38 -1.76
N LEU A 8 7.71 -25.64 -1.67
CA LEU A 8 8.58 -25.84 -2.83
C LEU A 8 8.20 -27.11 -3.60
N GLN A 9 7.94 -28.21 -2.89
CA GLN A 9 7.52 -29.47 -3.51
C GLN A 9 6.15 -29.31 -4.18
N GLN A 10 5.22 -28.61 -3.55
CA GLN A 10 3.91 -28.33 -4.13
C GLN A 10 4.03 -27.50 -5.42
N ALA A 11 4.87 -26.47 -5.43
CA ALA A 11 5.12 -25.67 -6.64
C ALA A 11 5.70 -26.51 -7.80
N TYR A 12 6.58 -27.47 -7.52
CA TYR A 12 7.03 -28.41 -8.54
C TYR A 12 5.91 -29.32 -9.03
N ASN A 13 5.07 -29.83 -8.13
CA ASN A 13 3.94 -30.70 -8.49
C ASN A 13 2.89 -29.96 -9.35
N ASP A 14 2.70 -28.67 -9.11
CA ASP A 14 1.78 -27.81 -9.86
C ASP A 14 2.35 -27.32 -11.20
N GLY A 15 3.60 -27.70 -11.54
CA GLY A 15 4.24 -27.32 -12.80
C GLY A 15 4.60 -25.84 -12.88
N GLU A 16 4.85 -25.19 -11.74
CA GLU A 16 5.18 -23.77 -11.68
C GLU A 16 6.50 -23.46 -12.41
N SER A 17 6.58 -22.27 -13.01
CA SER A 17 7.75 -21.85 -13.79
C SER A 17 9.03 -21.73 -12.96
N ASP A 18 10.20 -21.94 -13.57
CA ASP A 18 11.52 -21.74 -12.93
C ASP A 18 11.68 -20.35 -12.30
N ARG A 19 11.03 -19.34 -12.90
CA ARG A 19 11.00 -17.97 -12.39
C ARG A 19 10.19 -17.85 -11.10
N PHE A 20 9.10 -18.61 -10.97
CA PHE A 20 8.32 -18.67 -9.74
C PHE A 20 9.13 -19.39 -8.64
N ILE A 21 9.71 -20.54 -8.96
CA ILE A 21 10.55 -21.32 -8.03
C ILE A 21 11.75 -20.50 -7.52
N SER A 22 12.43 -19.77 -8.40
CA SER A 22 13.54 -18.90 -8.00
C SER A 22 13.09 -17.79 -7.05
N ARG A 23 11.95 -17.14 -7.34
CA ARG A 23 11.38 -16.12 -6.43
C ARG A 23 10.95 -16.71 -5.09
N LEU A 24 10.46 -17.94 -5.08
CA LEU A 24 10.08 -18.63 -3.84
C LEU A 24 11.31 -18.88 -2.95
N ARG A 25 12.42 -19.34 -3.54
CA ARG A 25 13.72 -19.50 -2.87
C ARG A 25 14.27 -18.16 -2.34
N GLU A 26 14.37 -17.14 -3.19
CA GLU A 26 14.84 -15.81 -2.80
C GLU A 26 14.05 -15.23 -1.61
N ARG A 27 12.72 -15.40 -1.60
CA ARG A 27 11.87 -14.92 -0.50
C ARG A 27 12.10 -15.69 0.79
N PHE A 28 12.36 -17.00 0.70
CA PHE A 28 12.69 -17.82 1.86
C PHE A 28 14.05 -17.44 2.43
N ASP A 29 15.08 -17.37 1.59
CA ASP A 29 16.44 -17.01 1.99
C ASP A 29 16.48 -15.61 2.63
N PHE A 30 15.74 -14.65 2.07
CA PHE A 30 15.61 -13.30 2.66
C PHE A 30 15.03 -13.31 4.08
N CYS A 31 14.14 -14.26 4.40
CA CYS A 31 13.51 -14.38 5.71
C CYS A 31 14.22 -15.38 6.63
N GLN A 32 15.29 -16.02 6.16
CA GLN A 32 16.02 -17.02 6.91
C GLN A 32 16.67 -16.36 8.14
N GLY A 33 16.52 -16.98 9.31
CA GLY A 33 17.05 -16.46 10.57
C GLY A 33 16.18 -15.39 11.26
N ILE A 34 15.07 -14.96 10.66
CA ILE A 34 14.12 -14.05 11.32
C ILE A 34 12.98 -14.85 11.95
N SER A 35 12.94 -14.86 13.28
CA SER A 35 11.89 -15.52 14.05
C SER A 35 10.54 -14.82 13.92
N GLN A 36 9.46 -15.55 14.22
CA GLN A 36 8.11 -14.95 14.27
C GLN A 36 8.04 -13.80 15.28
N GLN A 37 8.72 -13.94 16.42
CA GLN A 37 8.82 -12.91 17.46
C GLN A 37 9.51 -11.64 16.92
N GLN A 38 10.62 -11.79 16.18
CA GLN A 38 11.32 -10.65 15.58
C GLN A 38 10.45 -9.93 14.54
N ARG A 39 9.68 -10.69 13.72
CA ARG A 39 8.71 -10.09 12.78
C ARG A 39 7.61 -9.32 13.50
N ALA A 40 7.06 -9.88 14.58
CA ALA A 40 6.02 -9.23 15.38
C ALA A 40 6.55 -7.93 16.02
N GLN A 41 7.77 -7.98 16.57
CA GLN A 41 8.42 -6.82 17.20
C GLN A 41 8.77 -5.73 16.18
N HIS A 42 9.23 -6.09 14.99
CA HIS A 42 9.44 -5.15 13.90
C HIS A 42 8.13 -4.44 13.50
N LEU A 43 7.05 -5.20 13.32
CA LEU A 43 5.74 -4.62 13.02
C LEU A 43 5.26 -3.71 14.14
N HIS A 44 5.49 -4.08 15.40
CA HIS A 44 5.15 -3.24 16.55
C HIS A 44 5.88 -1.88 16.51
N TYR A 45 7.20 -1.87 16.31
CA TYR A 45 7.95 -0.61 16.19
C TYR A 45 7.50 0.24 15.00
N MET A 46 7.14 -0.39 13.87
CA MET A 46 6.59 0.33 12.72
C MET A 46 5.23 0.96 13.03
N LEU A 47 4.36 0.27 13.79
CA LEU A 47 3.09 0.83 14.25
C LEU A 47 3.31 2.05 15.15
N GLU A 48 4.18 1.92 16.16
CA GLU A 48 4.50 3.03 17.07
C GLU A 48 5.06 4.24 16.31
N ALA A 49 5.98 4.01 15.38
CA ALA A 49 6.53 5.08 14.55
C ALA A 49 5.48 5.72 13.63
N ALA A 50 4.59 4.91 13.04
CA ALA A 50 3.51 5.41 12.18
C ALA A 50 2.49 6.27 12.97
N ASP A 51 2.16 5.84 14.20
CA ASP A 51 1.32 6.57 15.14
C ASP A 51 2.00 7.87 15.62
N ALA A 52 3.34 7.90 15.69
CA ALA A 52 4.13 9.10 15.94
C ALA A 52 4.33 10.00 14.69
N HIS A 53 3.55 9.80 13.63
CA HIS A 53 3.64 10.53 12.37
C HIS A 53 5.00 10.43 11.66
N TYR A 54 5.73 9.33 11.85
CA TYR A 54 6.92 9.05 11.05
C TYR A 54 6.51 8.58 9.65
N LEU A 55 6.69 9.45 8.66
CA LEU A 55 6.20 9.26 7.29
C LEU A 55 6.58 7.91 6.65
N PRO A 56 7.85 7.44 6.75
CA PRO A 56 8.22 6.15 6.18
C PRO A 56 7.49 4.97 6.85
N ALA A 57 7.25 5.04 8.16
CA ALA A 57 6.49 4.01 8.86
C ALA A 57 5.00 4.05 8.48
N GLN A 58 4.41 5.23 8.29
CA GLN A 58 3.04 5.36 7.81
C GLN A 58 2.85 4.73 6.42
N GLU A 59 3.81 4.94 5.53
CA GLU A 59 3.82 4.29 4.21
C GLU A 59 3.88 2.76 4.34
N ILE A 60 4.79 2.23 5.17
CA ILE A 60 4.97 0.79 5.38
C ILE A 60 3.72 0.17 6.01
N VAL A 61 3.25 0.69 7.15
CA VAL A 61 2.06 0.21 7.86
C VAL A 61 0.82 0.30 6.97
N GLY A 62 0.71 1.39 6.20
CA GLY A 62 -0.32 1.60 5.19
C GLY A 62 -0.44 0.46 4.18
N MET A 63 0.64 -0.27 3.91
CA MET A 63 0.69 -1.37 2.94
C MET A 63 0.58 -2.76 3.57
N VAL A 64 0.65 -2.87 4.89
CA VAL A 64 0.54 -4.17 5.60
C VAL A 64 -0.86 -4.76 5.38
N PRO A 65 -1.00 -5.98 4.83
CA PRO A 65 -2.30 -6.66 4.75
C PRO A 65 -2.90 -6.88 6.14
N THR A 66 -4.20 -6.67 6.28
CA THR A 66 -4.88 -6.82 7.56
C THR A 66 -4.74 -8.23 8.11
N GLU A 67 -4.80 -9.25 7.25
CA GLU A 67 -4.60 -10.65 7.61
C GLU A 67 -3.18 -10.91 8.13
N ALA A 68 -2.17 -10.25 7.54
CA ALA A 68 -0.79 -10.36 7.99
C ALA A 68 -0.62 -9.71 9.38
N TYR A 69 -1.22 -8.54 9.61
CA TYR A 69 -1.25 -7.91 10.93
C TYR A 69 -1.90 -8.82 11.98
N MET A 70 -3.08 -9.36 11.68
CA MET A 70 -3.81 -10.25 12.60
C MET A 70 -2.98 -11.50 12.94
N ARG A 71 -2.30 -12.08 11.95
CA ARG A 71 -1.42 -13.25 12.16
C ARG A 71 -0.17 -12.90 12.96
N HIS A 72 0.55 -11.85 12.59
CA HIS A 72 1.85 -11.52 13.17
C HIS A 72 1.76 -11.07 14.62
N LEU A 73 0.64 -10.44 15.01
CA LEU A 73 0.39 -10.06 16.40
C LEU A 73 -0.43 -11.08 17.20
N GLY A 74 -0.62 -12.30 16.66
CA GLY A 74 -1.26 -13.41 17.40
C GLY A 74 -2.76 -13.26 17.60
N TYR A 75 -3.44 -12.50 16.75
CA TYR A 75 -4.88 -12.23 16.82
C TYR A 75 -5.73 -13.14 15.94
N GLN A 76 -5.13 -14.11 15.25
CA GLN A 76 -5.81 -14.99 14.30
C GLN A 76 -6.87 -15.90 14.96
N ASP A 77 -6.67 -16.23 16.24
CA ASP A 77 -7.50 -17.17 17.00
C ASP A 77 -8.50 -16.45 17.94
N LEU A 78 -8.67 -15.13 17.77
CA LEU A 78 -9.66 -14.37 18.53
C LEU A 78 -11.09 -14.84 18.20
N PRO A 79 -12.04 -14.73 19.16
CA PRO A 79 -13.46 -14.91 18.88
C PRO A 79 -13.90 -14.05 17.68
N ARG A 80 -14.82 -14.56 16.86
CA ARG A 80 -15.21 -13.96 15.56
C ARG A 80 -15.47 -12.45 15.65
N ASP A 81 -16.24 -12.01 16.64
CA ASP A 81 -16.62 -10.61 16.77
C ASP A 81 -15.42 -9.72 17.15
N GLU A 82 -14.53 -10.22 18.01
CA GLU A 82 -13.29 -9.54 18.37
C GLU A 82 -12.32 -9.47 17.20
N TYR A 83 -12.19 -10.57 16.44
CA TYR A 83 -11.40 -10.63 15.22
C TYR A 83 -11.89 -9.57 14.22
N ILE A 84 -13.20 -9.50 13.96
CA ILE A 84 -13.80 -8.54 13.03
C ILE A 84 -13.57 -7.11 13.53
N LYS A 85 -13.80 -6.84 14.82
CA LYS A 85 -13.60 -5.51 15.43
C LYS A 85 -12.16 -5.04 15.28
N LYS A 86 -11.19 -5.90 15.62
CA LYS A 86 -9.76 -5.57 15.57
C LYS A 86 -9.25 -5.44 14.13
N SER A 87 -9.67 -6.32 13.23
CA SER A 87 -9.37 -6.26 11.80
C SER A 87 -9.88 -4.95 11.16
N ARG A 88 -11.13 -4.56 11.43
CA ARG A 88 -11.69 -3.29 10.93
C ARG A 88 -11.01 -2.07 11.55
N ALA A 89 -10.64 -2.13 12.83
CA ALA A 89 -9.90 -1.06 13.48
C ALA A 89 -8.54 -0.84 12.79
N PHE A 90 -7.78 -1.92 12.58
CA PHE A 90 -6.50 -1.85 11.88
C PHE A 90 -6.66 -1.37 10.43
N HIS A 91 -7.66 -1.88 9.70
CA HIS A 91 -7.94 -1.44 8.32
C HIS A 91 -8.15 0.08 8.21
N ARG A 92 -8.90 0.67 9.15
CA ARG A 92 -9.07 2.13 9.22
C ARG A 92 -7.77 2.85 9.58
N GLN A 93 -7.02 2.35 10.55
CA GLN A 93 -5.74 2.93 10.95
C GLN A 93 -4.76 2.98 9.78
N LYS A 94 -4.58 1.88 9.05
CA LYS A 94 -3.68 1.85 7.89
C LYS A 94 -4.12 2.79 6.76
N ILE A 95 -5.43 2.95 6.52
CA ILE A 95 -5.94 3.93 5.56
C ILE A 95 -5.62 5.35 6.00
N ASN A 96 -5.80 5.66 7.29
CA ASN A 96 -5.46 6.98 7.82
C ASN A 96 -3.98 7.29 7.70
N HIS A 97 -3.10 6.32 7.97
CA HIS A 97 -1.66 6.49 7.74
C HIS A 97 -1.33 6.74 6.27
N LEU A 98 -1.97 6.03 5.33
CA LEU A 98 -1.81 6.29 3.90
C LEU A 98 -2.27 7.71 3.54
N LYS A 99 -3.42 8.15 4.05
CA LYS A 99 -3.95 9.51 3.81
C LYS A 99 -2.99 10.58 4.34
N ASP A 100 -2.48 10.43 5.56
CA ASP A 100 -1.50 11.35 6.13
C ASP A 100 -0.20 11.35 5.31
N ALA A 101 0.29 10.17 4.95
CA ALA A 101 1.50 10.05 4.16
C ALA A 101 1.39 10.66 2.76
N ALA A 102 0.25 10.46 2.10
CA ALA A 102 -0.05 11.07 0.80
C ALA A 102 -0.10 12.60 0.91
N ARG A 103 -0.77 13.15 1.92
CA ARG A 103 -0.83 14.61 2.17
C ARG A 103 0.53 15.23 2.49
N ARG A 104 1.51 14.41 2.88
CA ARG A 104 2.89 14.82 3.15
C ARG A 104 3.85 14.47 2.00
N GLY A 105 3.31 14.05 0.86
CA GLY A 105 4.06 13.91 -0.38
C GLY A 105 4.65 12.52 -0.63
N SER A 106 4.18 11.45 0.02
CA SER A 106 4.53 10.09 -0.40
C SER A 106 3.81 9.73 -1.71
N LEU A 107 4.56 9.69 -2.81
CA LEU A 107 4.07 9.22 -4.12
C LEU A 107 3.56 7.78 -4.06
N LYS A 108 4.17 6.95 -3.22
CA LYS A 108 3.77 5.55 -3.05
C LYS A 108 2.41 5.45 -2.34
N SER A 109 2.17 6.27 -1.32
CA SER A 109 0.87 6.36 -0.65
C SER A 109 -0.21 6.93 -1.57
N LEU A 110 0.12 7.95 -2.38
CA LEU A 110 -0.78 8.48 -3.42
C LEU A 110 -1.21 7.37 -4.40
N GLY A 111 -0.26 6.63 -4.96
CA GLY A 111 -0.56 5.52 -5.87
C GLY A 111 -1.36 4.39 -5.22
N HIS A 112 -1.04 4.05 -3.96
CA HIS A 112 -1.76 3.02 -3.24
C HIS A 112 -3.20 3.44 -2.89
N LEU A 113 -3.41 4.69 -2.47
CA LEU A 113 -4.76 5.22 -2.25
C LEU A 113 -5.57 5.25 -3.55
N ALA A 114 -4.98 5.67 -4.66
CA ALA A 114 -5.64 5.61 -5.96
C ALA A 114 -6.13 4.19 -6.31
N TYR A 115 -5.29 3.18 -6.04
CA TYR A 115 -5.68 1.78 -6.19
C TYR A 115 -6.83 1.40 -5.26
N LEU A 116 -6.77 1.75 -3.97
CA LEU A 116 -7.81 1.40 -3.01
C LEU A 116 -9.15 2.06 -3.36
N TYR A 117 -9.12 3.33 -3.76
CA TYR A 117 -10.30 4.07 -4.18
C TYR A 117 -10.93 3.49 -5.44
N LYS A 118 -10.13 3.27 -6.51
CA LYS A 118 -10.62 2.64 -7.74
C LYS A 118 -11.33 1.31 -7.49
N ASN A 119 -10.80 0.51 -6.56
CA ASN A 119 -11.34 -0.80 -6.24
C ASN A 119 -12.35 -0.80 -5.08
N GLN A 120 -12.80 0.38 -4.63
CA GLN A 120 -13.77 0.57 -3.55
C GLN A 120 -13.39 -0.20 -2.27
N LYS A 121 -12.09 -0.20 -1.93
CA LYS A 121 -11.54 -0.87 -0.75
C LYS A 121 -11.53 0.02 0.51
N ILE A 122 -11.98 1.25 0.38
CA ILE A 122 -12.16 2.20 1.48
C ILE A 122 -13.67 2.29 1.75
N PRO A 123 -14.15 1.73 2.88
CA PRO A 123 -15.57 1.75 3.21
C PRO A 123 -16.11 3.18 3.30
N ASP A 124 -17.37 3.34 2.93
CA ASP A 124 -18.17 4.57 3.09
C ASP A 124 -17.67 5.80 2.30
N GLU A 125 -16.66 5.64 1.44
CA GLU A 125 -16.13 6.74 0.64
C GLU A 125 -16.96 6.97 -0.63
N LYS A 126 -17.69 8.09 -0.64
CA LYS A 126 -18.38 8.60 -1.84
C LYS A 126 -17.37 9.15 -2.83
N MET A 127 -17.73 9.19 -4.12
CA MET A 127 -16.85 9.71 -5.18
C MET A 127 -15.49 8.99 -5.24
N SER A 128 -15.46 7.69 -4.92
CA SER A 128 -14.22 6.89 -4.92
C SER A 128 -13.45 7.00 -6.24
N LEU A 129 -14.12 7.04 -7.39
CA LEU A 129 -13.44 7.21 -8.68
C LEU A 129 -12.76 8.59 -8.81
N ALA A 130 -13.45 9.67 -8.38
CA ALA A 130 -12.90 11.02 -8.37
C ALA A 130 -11.69 11.14 -7.42
N LEU A 131 -11.76 10.53 -6.24
CA LEU A 131 -10.64 10.48 -5.31
C LEU A 131 -9.47 9.68 -5.89
N ALA A 132 -9.73 8.59 -6.60
CA ALA A 132 -8.66 7.86 -7.29
C ALA A 132 -7.95 8.74 -8.33
N LEU A 133 -8.72 9.49 -9.14
CA LEU A 133 -8.19 10.44 -10.10
C LEU A 133 -7.37 11.54 -9.42
N ALA A 134 -7.88 12.13 -8.33
CA ALA A 134 -7.20 13.20 -7.62
C ALA A 134 -5.82 12.79 -7.08
N HIS A 135 -5.70 11.56 -6.58
CA HIS A 135 -4.41 11.05 -6.08
C HIS A 135 -3.43 10.74 -7.22
N LEU A 136 -3.93 10.28 -8.38
CA LEU A 136 -3.09 10.10 -9.58
C LEU A 136 -2.59 11.45 -10.11
N ASP A 137 -3.46 12.45 -10.14
CA ASP A 137 -3.13 13.79 -10.63
C ASP A 137 -2.15 14.52 -9.72
N ALA A 138 -2.35 14.47 -8.40
CA ALA A 138 -1.35 14.96 -7.46
C ALA A 138 -0.01 14.23 -7.63
N GLY A 139 -0.05 12.91 -7.84
CA GLY A 139 1.15 12.12 -8.11
C GLY A 139 1.88 12.53 -9.40
N LEU A 140 1.15 12.78 -10.47
CA LEU A 140 1.68 13.26 -11.75
C LEU A 140 2.28 14.66 -11.64
N TYR A 141 1.67 15.54 -10.84
CA TYR A 141 2.16 16.89 -10.60
C TYR A 141 3.55 16.91 -9.94
N PHE A 142 3.81 15.94 -9.06
CA PHE A 142 5.02 15.90 -8.23
C PHE A 142 6.10 14.92 -8.73
N THR A 143 5.79 14.02 -9.67
CA THR A 143 6.75 12.99 -10.08
C THR A 143 7.68 13.47 -11.20
N ASP A 144 8.99 13.36 -10.95
CA ASP A 144 10.03 13.47 -11.99
C ASP A 144 10.50 12.09 -12.50
N ASP A 145 9.99 10.99 -11.91
CA ASP A 145 10.30 9.62 -12.34
C ASP A 145 9.39 9.22 -13.51
N ASN A 146 9.99 8.95 -14.67
CA ASN A 146 9.28 8.54 -15.88
C ASN A 146 8.43 7.27 -15.71
N LYS A 147 8.86 6.30 -14.91
CA LYS A 147 8.10 5.06 -14.67
C LYS A 147 6.88 5.33 -13.82
N ILE A 148 7.02 6.15 -12.78
CA ILE A 148 5.88 6.57 -11.95
C ILE A 148 4.91 7.38 -12.81
N TYR A 149 5.42 8.32 -13.61
CA TYR A 149 4.64 9.12 -14.55
C TYR A 149 3.84 8.22 -15.50
N GLU A 150 4.50 7.34 -16.26
CA GLU A 150 3.84 6.43 -17.21
C GLU A 150 2.79 5.54 -16.53
N HIS A 151 3.10 5.03 -15.33
CA HIS A 151 2.18 4.21 -14.57
C HIS A 151 0.94 4.98 -14.14
N PHE A 152 1.10 6.18 -13.59
CA PHE A 152 -0.03 7.01 -13.15
C PHE A 152 -0.84 7.54 -14.33
N SER A 153 -0.21 8.01 -15.41
CA SER A 153 -0.90 8.46 -16.63
C SER A 153 -1.77 7.36 -17.21
N ARG A 154 -1.24 6.14 -17.36
CA ARG A 154 -2.01 5.00 -17.88
C ARG A 154 -3.20 4.65 -16.99
N GLN A 155 -3.04 4.74 -15.67
CA GLN A 155 -4.16 4.51 -14.75
C GLN A 155 -5.20 5.62 -14.87
N LYS A 156 -4.78 6.89 -14.94
CA LYS A 156 -5.65 8.05 -15.08
C LYS A 156 -6.50 7.98 -16.35
N GLU A 157 -5.86 7.71 -17.50
CA GLU A 157 -6.55 7.59 -18.79
C GLU A 157 -7.68 6.57 -18.76
N ARG A 158 -7.45 5.42 -18.11
CA ARG A 158 -8.48 4.37 -17.96
C ARG A 158 -9.64 4.78 -17.07
N LEU A 159 -9.39 5.65 -16.08
CA LEU A 159 -10.41 6.08 -15.12
C LEU A 159 -11.21 7.28 -15.63
N ILE A 160 -10.61 8.18 -16.40
CA ILE A 160 -11.31 9.33 -16.98
C ILE A 160 -12.48 8.88 -17.86
N THR A 161 -12.34 7.80 -18.61
CA THR A 161 -13.42 7.28 -19.47
C THR A 161 -14.61 6.72 -18.69
N GLN A 162 -14.45 6.48 -17.39
CA GLN A 162 -15.49 5.95 -16.50
C GLN A 162 -16.10 7.05 -15.62
N ALA A 163 -15.48 8.23 -15.54
CA ALA A 163 -15.87 9.29 -14.63
C ALA A 163 -16.98 10.16 -15.21
N SER A 164 -17.97 10.46 -14.39
CA SER A 164 -18.99 11.47 -14.67
C SER A 164 -18.40 12.88 -14.65
N ALA A 165 -19.10 13.84 -15.27
CA ALA A 165 -18.70 15.25 -15.21
C ALA A 165 -18.57 15.78 -13.77
N SER A 166 -19.47 15.34 -12.86
CA SER A 166 -19.40 15.68 -11.45
C SER A 166 -18.18 15.08 -10.74
N GLU A 167 -17.79 13.85 -11.10
CA GLU A 167 -16.59 13.22 -10.54
C GLU A 167 -15.32 13.88 -11.06
N LEU A 168 -15.28 14.30 -12.33
CA LEU A 168 -14.14 15.03 -12.89
C LEU A 168 -13.96 16.40 -12.20
N ALA A 169 -15.06 17.15 -12.00
CA ALA A 169 -15.02 18.42 -11.29
C ALA A 169 -14.57 18.24 -9.83
N PHE A 170 -15.09 17.23 -9.13
CA PHE A 170 -14.66 16.91 -7.76
C PHE A 170 -13.19 16.50 -7.72
N ALA A 171 -12.72 15.69 -8.68
CA ALA A 171 -11.33 15.26 -8.75
C ALA A 171 -10.37 16.44 -8.91
N GLU A 172 -10.74 17.44 -9.71
CA GLU A 172 -9.94 18.65 -9.90
C GLU A 172 -9.79 19.43 -8.58
N GLU A 173 -10.89 19.69 -7.87
CA GLU A 173 -10.88 20.36 -6.56
C GLU A 173 -10.03 19.58 -5.54
N ALA A 174 -10.28 18.28 -5.40
CA ALA A 174 -9.54 17.41 -4.48
C ALA A 174 -8.04 17.33 -4.84
N THR A 175 -7.68 17.42 -6.11
CA THR A 175 -6.28 17.48 -6.56
C THR A 175 -5.59 18.73 -6.04
N GLN A 176 -6.25 19.89 -6.17
CA GLN A 176 -5.68 21.16 -5.70
C GLN A 176 -5.49 21.16 -4.18
N GLU A 177 -6.47 20.63 -3.43
CA GLU A 177 -6.35 20.47 -1.98
C GLU A 177 -5.17 19.57 -1.58
N LEU A 178 -4.98 18.45 -2.29
CA LEU A 178 -3.87 17.54 -2.06
C LEU A 178 -2.52 18.20 -2.37
N ILE A 179 -2.41 18.88 -3.51
CA ILE A 179 -1.19 19.61 -3.91
C ILE A 179 -0.85 20.68 -2.88
N GLN A 180 -1.84 21.45 -2.43
CA GLN A 180 -1.65 22.46 -1.40
C GLN A 180 -1.16 21.84 -0.08
N ALA A 181 -1.78 20.74 0.37
CA ALA A 181 -1.35 20.03 1.58
C ALA A 181 0.11 19.54 1.46
N ILE A 182 0.49 18.96 0.33
CA ILE A 182 1.85 18.47 0.10
C ILE A 182 2.88 19.61 0.11
N ASN A 183 2.55 20.74 -0.53
CA ASN A 183 3.42 21.90 -0.57
C ASN A 183 3.64 22.52 0.83
N GLN A 184 2.64 22.48 1.72
CA GLN A 184 2.78 22.92 3.11
C GLN A 184 3.81 22.10 3.91
N HIS A 185 4.14 20.88 3.46
CA HIS A 185 5.05 19.96 4.15
C HIS A 185 6.43 19.80 3.51
N GLY A 186 6.79 20.59 2.50
CA GLY A 186 8.14 20.59 1.90
C GLY A 186 8.32 19.81 0.60
N SER A 187 7.23 19.68 -0.18
CA SER A 187 7.23 19.30 -1.61
C SER A 187 7.93 17.98 -1.97
N ILE A 188 7.45 16.87 -1.39
CA ILE A 188 7.72 15.45 -1.74
C ILE A 188 8.68 14.74 -0.77
N TYR A 189 8.26 13.54 -0.36
CA TYR A 189 9.13 12.56 0.27
C TYR A 189 9.80 11.70 -0.81
N PRO A 190 11.12 11.85 -1.06
CA PRO A 190 11.81 11.02 -2.03
C PRO A 190 11.85 9.59 -1.50
N VAL A 191 11.21 8.67 -2.22
CA VAL A 191 11.39 7.24 -1.98
C VAL A 191 12.87 6.94 -2.23
N MET A 192 13.57 6.47 -1.19
CA MET A 192 14.95 5.99 -1.33
C MET A 192 14.99 4.97 -2.47
N ASP A 193 15.70 5.33 -3.54
CA ASP A 193 15.87 4.54 -4.78
C ASP A 193 16.14 3.07 -4.43
N GLU A 194 15.19 2.18 -4.74
CA GLU A 194 15.27 0.72 -4.57
C GLU A 194 16.29 0.10 -5.55
N LYS A 195 17.46 0.73 -5.74
CA LYS A 195 18.59 0.17 -6.50
C LYS A 195 19.13 -1.13 -5.90
N HIS A 196 18.64 -1.55 -4.73
CA HIS A 196 18.81 -2.89 -4.21
C HIS A 196 17.46 -3.54 -3.90
N GLY A 197 16.74 -3.89 -4.98
CA GLY A 197 15.85 -5.03 -5.01
C GLY A 197 14.39 -4.76 -4.67
N ARG A 198 13.59 -4.46 -5.71
CA ARG A 198 12.38 -5.24 -6.07
C ARG A 198 11.77 -4.74 -7.37
N LYS A 199 11.64 -5.64 -8.35
CA LYS A 199 10.57 -5.54 -9.35
C LYS A 199 9.27 -5.96 -8.68
N GLY A 200 8.67 -5.05 -7.91
CA GLY A 200 7.29 -5.16 -7.49
C GLY A 200 6.40 -4.92 -8.71
N TYR A 201 5.81 -5.99 -9.24
CA TYR A 201 4.73 -5.88 -10.21
C TYR A 201 3.47 -5.44 -9.45
N TYR A 202 2.96 -4.25 -9.79
CA TYR A 202 1.54 -3.93 -9.65
C TYR A 202 0.75 -4.58 -10.78
#